data_AF-A0A968HF64-F1
#
_entry.id   AF-A0A968HF64-F1
#
_cell.length_a   1.000
_cell.length_b   1.000
_cell.length_c   1.000
_cell.angle_alpha   90.00
_cell.angle_beta   90.00
_cell.angle_gamma   90.00
#
_symmetry.space_group_name_H-M   'P 1'
#
loop_
_entity.id
_entity.type
_entity.pdbx_description
1 polymer ?
#
loop_
_entity_poly.entity_id
_entity_poly.type
_entity_poly.pdbx_seq_one_letter_code
_entity_poly.pdbx_strand_id
1 'polypeptide(L)'
;MEPRNAYTYDALYRLIEATGRENYHATEATDQFEATPFPFPMADSALRNYRQFYTYDAVGNILQMRHVADRGSWTRNYEYAEENNRLIRTTTNNPNKTV
;
A
#
# COMPACT_ATOMS: atom_id res chain seq x y z
N MET A 1 -7.40 -19.99 11.42
CA MET A 1 -6.73 -19.16 10.41
C MET A 1 -5.29 -19.04 10.82
N GLU A 2 -4.34 -19.54 10.02
CA GLU A 2 -2.91 -19.39 10.33
C GLU A 2 -2.47 -17.95 9.98
N PRO A 3 -1.90 -17.18 10.93
CA PRO A 3 -1.46 -15.82 10.67
C PRO A 3 -0.16 -15.86 9.85
N ARG A 4 -0.25 -15.73 8.53
CA ARG A 4 0.94 -15.73 7.66
C ARG A 4 0.92 -14.55 6.71
N ASN A 5 1.93 -13.70 6.82
CA ASN A 5 2.26 -12.76 5.75
C ASN A 5 2.90 -13.55 4.61
N ALA A 6 2.54 -13.24 3.37
CA ALA A 6 3.14 -13.84 2.18
C ALA A 6 3.72 -12.74 1.30
N TYR A 7 4.85 -13.03 0.66
CA TYR A 7 5.57 -12.10 -0.19
C TYR A 7 5.93 -12.81 -1.50
N THR A 8 5.61 -12.18 -2.62
CA THR A 8 5.94 -12.68 -3.96
C THR A 8 6.91 -11.70 -4.60
N TYR A 9 7.93 -12.24 -5.26
CA TYR A 9 8.98 -11.46 -5.91
C TYR A 9 9.04 -11.76 -7.40
N ASP A 10 9.49 -10.78 -8.19
CA ASP A 10 9.91 -11.04 -9.57
C ASP A 10 11.31 -11.67 -9.64
N ALA A 11 11.79 -11.98 -10.86
CA ALA A 11 13.09 -12.61 -11.08
C ALA A 11 14.30 -11.72 -10.68
N LEU A 12 14.08 -10.42 -10.48
CA LEU A 12 15.07 -9.48 -9.95
C LEU A 12 14.99 -9.34 -8.43
N TYR A 13 14.19 -10.18 -7.77
CA TYR A 13 13.91 -10.15 -6.34
C TYR A 13 13.24 -8.86 -5.86
N ARG A 14 12.51 -8.16 -6.75
CA ARG A 14 11.67 -7.02 -6.35
C ARG A 14 10.33 -7.52 -5.87
N LEU A 15 9.83 -6.96 -4.76
CA LEU A 15 8.55 -7.33 -4.16
C LEU A 15 7.41 -6.90 -5.09
N ILE A 16 6.65 -7.84 -5.65
CA ILE A 16 5.51 -7.54 -6.54
C ILE A 16 4.16 -7.70 -5.83
N GLU A 17 4.13 -8.47 -4.73
CA GLU A 17 2.91 -8.68 -3.95
C GLU A 17 3.23 -8.97 -2.48
N ALA A 18 2.46 -8.37 -1.57
CA ALA A 18 2.46 -8.69 -0.15
C ALA A 18 1.04 -8.92 0.38
N THR A 19 0.87 -9.89 1.27
CA THR A 19 -0.36 -10.05 2.08
C THR A 19 -0.04 -9.86 3.55
N GLY A 20 -0.99 -9.31 4.30
CA GLY A 20 -0.83 -9.15 5.74
C GLY A 20 -2.13 -8.78 6.43
N ARG A 21 -2.02 -8.36 7.70
CA ARG A 21 -3.12 -7.84 8.49
C ARG A 21 -2.87 -6.38 8.86
N GLU A 22 -3.93 -5.60 8.87
CA GLU A 22 -3.90 -4.18 9.24
C GLU A 22 -5.10 -3.82 10.11
N ASN A 23 -5.04 -2.66 10.75
CA ASN A 23 -6.16 -2.13 11.51
C ASN A 23 -7.38 -1.88 10.59
N TYR A 24 -8.55 -2.36 10.98
CA TYR A 24 -9.80 -2.20 10.23
C TYR A 24 -10.17 -0.72 9.96
N HIS A 25 -9.69 0.20 10.80
CA HIS A 25 -9.92 1.63 10.67
C HIS A 25 -8.87 2.36 9.81
N ALA A 26 -7.82 1.69 9.33
CA ALA A 26 -6.86 2.27 8.38
C ALA A 26 -7.49 2.32 6.98
N THR A 27 -8.25 3.36 6.63
CA THR A 27 -9.01 3.39 5.37
C THR A 27 -8.34 4.15 4.24
N GLU A 28 -7.20 4.79 4.50
CA GLU A 28 -6.50 5.66 3.56
C GLU A 28 -5.03 5.23 3.44
N ALA A 29 -4.38 5.63 2.34
CA ALA A 29 -2.94 5.50 2.24
C ALA A 29 -2.27 6.44 3.25
N THR A 30 -1.29 5.95 4.01
CA THR A 30 -0.49 6.75 4.95
C THR A 30 0.17 7.92 4.24
N ASP A 31 -0.08 9.15 4.69
CA ASP A 31 0.61 10.33 4.18
C ASP A 31 2.08 10.37 4.64
N GLN A 32 2.78 11.46 4.36
CA GLN A 32 4.19 11.60 4.72
C GLN A 32 4.40 11.91 6.21
N PHE A 33 3.32 12.10 6.97
CA PHE A 33 3.34 12.47 8.37
C PHE A 33 2.94 11.28 9.23
N GLU A 34 3.44 11.25 10.47
CA GLU A 34 2.99 10.24 11.42
C GLU A 34 1.51 10.46 11.71
N ALA A 35 0.71 9.43 11.47
CA ALA A 35 -0.67 9.41 11.90
C ALA A 35 -0.72 9.62 13.42
N THR A 36 -1.72 10.37 13.89
CA THR A 36 -1.96 10.51 15.33
C THR A 36 -2.08 9.11 15.96
N PRO A 37 -1.39 8.85 17.09
CA PRO A 37 -1.42 7.54 17.73
C PRO A 37 -2.86 7.12 18.03
N PHE A 38 -3.29 6.04 17.38
CA PHE A 38 -4.61 5.47 17.61
C PHE A 38 -4.49 4.32 18.62
N PRO A 39 -5.36 4.25 19.66
CA PRO A 39 -5.34 3.13 20.58
C PRO A 39 -5.60 1.83 19.82
N PHE A 40 -4.63 0.90 19.86
CA PHE A 40 -4.78 -0.41 19.23
C PHE A 40 -5.95 -1.16 19.87
N PRO A 41 -7.04 -1.45 19.14
CA PRO A 41 -8.13 -2.21 19.70
C PRO A 41 -7.66 -3.66 19.88
N MET A 42 -7.74 -4.19 21.10
CA MET A 42 -7.31 -5.56 21.44
C MET A 42 -8.33 -6.65 21.05
N ALA A 43 -9.32 -6.32 20.22
CA ALA A 43 -10.33 -7.27 19.75
C ALA A 43 -9.90 -7.88 18.40
N ASP A 44 -10.21 -9.16 18.15
CA ASP A 44 -9.88 -9.81 16.87
C ASP A 44 -10.57 -9.15 15.66
N SER A 45 -11.71 -8.47 15.87
CA SER A 45 -12.38 -7.65 14.85
C SER A 45 -11.64 -6.36 14.50
N ALA A 46 -10.55 -6.03 15.22
CA ALA A 46 -9.74 -4.85 14.96
C ALA A 46 -8.84 -5.00 13.73
N LEU A 47 -8.61 -6.22 13.26
CA LEU A 47 -7.71 -6.51 12.15
C LEU A 47 -8.47 -7.05 10.94
N ARG A 48 -8.01 -6.68 9.75
CA ARG A 48 -8.45 -7.28 8.48
C ARG A 48 -7.26 -7.68 7.64
N ASN A 49 -7.48 -8.59 6.69
CA ASN A 49 -6.47 -8.92 5.70
C ASN A 49 -6.39 -7.84 4.62
N TYR A 50 -5.18 -7.61 4.13
CA TYR A 50 -4.94 -6.83 2.92
C TYR A 50 -4.07 -7.62 1.94
N ARG A 51 -4.12 -7.20 0.68
CA ARG A 51 -3.22 -7.61 -0.40
C ARG A 51 -2.73 -6.37 -1.13
N GLN A 52 -1.41 -6.20 -1.20
CA GLN A 52 -0.77 -5.05 -1.79
C GLN A 52 0.10 -5.45 -2.98
N PHE A 53 -0.06 -4.75 -4.09
CA PHE A 53 0.66 -5.00 -5.33
C PHE A 53 1.59 -3.84 -5.65
N TYR A 54 2.73 -4.16 -6.25
CA TYR A 54 3.74 -3.18 -6.63
C TYR A 54 4.09 -3.39 -8.10
N THR A 55 4.17 -2.28 -8.84
CA THR A 55 4.66 -2.28 -10.22
C THR A 55 5.87 -1.38 -10.32
N TYR A 56 6.78 -1.74 -11.21
CA TYR A 56 8.06 -1.08 -11.37
C TYR A 56 8.30 -0.71 -12.82
N ASP A 57 9.07 0.34 -13.05
CA ASP A 57 9.66 0.58 -14.36
C ASP A 57 10.86 -0.36 -14.61
N ALA A 58 11.50 -0.18 -15.77
CA ALA A 58 12.63 -1.01 -16.21
C ALA A 58 13.90 -0.82 -15.36
N VAL A 59 14.03 0.32 -14.66
CA VAL A 59 15.23 0.66 -13.87
C VAL A 59 15.00 0.51 -12.35
N GLY A 60 13.80 0.12 -11.93
CA GLY A 60 13.48 -0.25 -10.56
C GLY A 60 12.73 0.81 -9.74
N ASN A 61 12.27 1.90 -10.35
CA ASN A 61 11.39 2.83 -9.67
C ASN A 61 9.99 2.21 -9.51
N ILE A 62 9.34 2.39 -8.36
CA ILE A 62 7.95 1.94 -8.15
C ILE A 62 7.02 2.89 -8.90
N LEU A 63 6.25 2.41 -9.86
CA LEU A 63 5.26 3.21 -10.58
C LEU A 63 3.92 3.28 -9.84
N GLN A 64 3.50 2.16 -9.25
CA GLN A 64 2.23 2.07 -8.55
C GLN A 64 2.31 1.12 -7.36
N MET A 65 1.67 1.53 -6.27
CA MET A 65 1.34 0.70 -5.13
C MET A 65 -0.18 0.61 -5.03
N ARG A 66 -0.74 -0.59 -5.23
CA ARG A 66 -2.19 -0.84 -5.18
C ARG A 66 -2.52 -1.67 -3.96
N HIS A 67 -3.25 -1.08 -3.02
CA HIS A 67 -3.68 -1.71 -1.78
C HIS A 67 -5.14 -2.17 -1.91
N VAL A 68 -5.37 -3.45 -1.67
CA VAL A 68 -6.70 -4.08 -1.73
C VAL A 68 -7.03 -4.66 -0.37
N ALA A 69 -8.11 -4.14 0.22
CA ALA A 69 -8.71 -4.64 1.44
C ALA A 69 -10.24 -4.48 1.35
N ASP A 70 -10.97 -5.28 2.14
CA ASP A 70 -12.45 -5.30 2.17
C ASP A 70 -13.06 -3.89 2.33
N ARG A 71 -12.40 -3.06 3.15
CA ARG A 71 -12.62 -1.62 3.26
C ARG A 71 -11.27 -0.93 3.08
N GLY A 72 -11.25 0.33 2.64
CA GLY A 72 -9.99 1.10 2.60
C GLY A 72 -9.02 0.70 1.52
N SER A 73 -9.50 0.12 0.41
CA SER A 73 -8.67 -0.03 -0.79
C SER A 73 -8.24 1.34 -1.32
N TRP A 74 -7.01 1.46 -1.79
CA TRP A 74 -6.49 2.68 -2.40
C TRP A 74 -5.37 2.36 -3.38
N THR A 75 -5.06 3.30 -4.26
CA THR A 75 -3.94 3.20 -5.19
C THR A 75 -3.09 4.46 -5.10
N ARG A 76 -1.80 4.27 -4.93
CA ARG A 76 -0.79 5.33 -4.99
C ARG A 76 0.02 5.21 -6.27
N ASN A 77 0.09 6.28 -7.04
CA ASN A 77 0.92 6.37 -8.24
C ASN A 77 2.10 7.31 -7.98
N TYR A 78 3.22 6.98 -8.58
CA TYR A 78 4.47 7.74 -8.50
C TYR A 78 4.87 8.18 -9.90
N GLU A 79 5.16 9.47 -10.05
CA GLU A 79 5.65 10.05 -11.29
C GLU A 79 7.08 10.50 -11.07
N TYR A 80 7.96 10.12 -12.00
CA TYR A 80 9.38 10.45 -11.98
C TYR A 80 9.70 11.42 -13.11
N ALA A 81 10.78 12.18 -12.97
CA ALA A 81 11.31 13.00 -14.04
C ALA A 81 11.73 12.12 -15.24
N GLU A 82 11.55 12.62 -16.46
CA GLU A 82 11.87 11.83 -17.67
C GLU A 82 13.38 11.53 -17.80
N GLU A 83 14.22 12.42 -17.26
CA GLU A 83 15.67 12.39 -17.45
C GLU A 83 16.42 11.69 -16.30
N ASN A 84 15.76 11.39 -15.17
CA ASN A 84 16.41 10.77 -14.02
C ASN A 84 15.43 10.14 -13.03
N ASN A 85 15.96 9.46 -12.01
CA ASN A 85 15.17 8.75 -10.99
C ASN A 85 14.58 9.68 -9.90
N ARG A 86 14.41 10.98 -10.17
CA ARG A 86 13.82 11.92 -9.20
C ARG A 86 12.30 11.80 -9.22
N LEU A 87 11.72 11.42 -8.08
CA LEU A 87 10.28 11.46 -7.86
C LEU A 87 9.78 12.91 -7.89
N ILE A 88 8.81 13.21 -8.76
CA ILE A 88 8.24 14.55 -8.93
C ILE A 88 6.84 14.67 -8.35
N ARG A 89 6.06 13.59 -8.33
CA ARG A 89 4.68 13.62 -7.83
C ARG A 89 4.24 12.28 -7.28
N THR A 90 3.47 12.33 -6.22
CA THR A 90 2.73 11.18 -5.69
C THR A 90 1.24 11.53 -5.71
N THR A 91 0.41 10.66 -6.27
CA THR A 91 -1.05 10.80 -6.24
C THR A 91 -1.66 9.59 -5.55
N THR A 92 -2.67 9.80 -4.71
CA THR A 92 -3.43 8.72 -4.08
C THR A 92 -4.88 8.82 -4.48
N ASN A 93 -5.46 7.71 -4.93
CA ASN A 93 -6.88 7.58 -5.20
C ASN A 93 -7.49 6.53 -4.27
N ASN A 94 -8.55 6.90 -3.57
CA ASN A 94 -9.38 5.98 -2.83
C ASN A 94 -10.76 5.91 -3.52
N PRO A 95 -11.15 4.78 -4.12
CA PRO A 95 -12.43 4.64 -4.82
C PRO A 95 -13.65 4.90 -3.92
N ASN A 96 -13.49 4.91 -2.60
CA ASN A 96 -14.57 5.15 -1.64
C ASN A 96 -14.54 6.56 -1.01
N LYS A 97 -13.63 7.45 -1.46
CA LYS A 97 -13.53 8.82 -0.97
C LYS A 97 -14.33 9.76 -1.88
N THR A 98 -15.56 10.07 -1.48
CA THR A 98 -16.33 11.18 -2.07
C THR A 98 -15.70 12.50 -1.60
N VAL A 99 -15.51 13.45 -2.53
CA VAL A 99 -15.02 14.81 -2.27
C VAL A 99 -15.95 15.56 -1.34
#